data_AF-A0A356IHJ1-F1
#
_entry.id   AF-A0A356IHJ1-F1
#
_cell.length_a   1.000
_cell.length_b   1.000
_cell.length_c   1.000
_cell.angle_alpha   90.00
_cell.angle_beta   90.00
_cell.angle_gamma   90.00
#
_symmetry.space_group_name_H-M   'P 1'
#
loop_
_entity.id
_entity.type
_entity.pdbx_description
1 polymer ?
#
loop_
_entity_poly.entity_id
_entity_poly.type
_entity_poly.pdbx_seq_one_letter_code
_entity_poly.pdbx_strand_id
1 'polypeptide(L)'
;GKGVAAGLGALAIISPFSAVIALSGVIIAVLSKYVSLGSVIGTSLSLGALIVFSAFEVTIFGWDHDRWDLLFAIPVSILIIWSHQSNIGRLVKGDESKLENKPAPRRAQ
;
A
#
# COMPACT_ATOMS: atom_id res chain seq x y z
N GLY A 1 -0.88 10.26 -4.35
CA GLY A 1 -1.99 9.96 -5.26
C GLY A 1 -1.53 8.93 -6.28
N LYS A 2 -2.26 7.80 -6.38
CA LYS A 2 -2.09 6.65 -7.30
C LYS A 2 -3.09 5.52 -6.97
N GLY A 3 -4.21 5.87 -6.33
CA GLY A 3 -5.16 4.89 -5.78
C GLY A 3 -4.82 4.33 -4.39
N VAL A 4 -3.65 4.63 -3.79
CA VAL A 4 -3.25 4.07 -2.48
C VAL A 4 -4.24 4.39 -1.36
N ALA A 5 -4.68 5.65 -1.22
CA ALA A 5 -5.65 6.02 -0.17
C ALA A 5 -7.04 5.39 -0.40
N ALA A 6 -7.47 5.28 -1.66
CA ALA A 6 -8.71 4.61 -2.02
C ALA A 6 -8.62 3.09 -1.78
N GLY A 7 -7.48 2.48 -2.12
CA GLY A 7 -7.19 1.08 -1.87
C GLY A 7 -7.10 0.75 -0.38
N LEU A 8 -6.49 1.63 0.41
CA LEU A 8 -6.48 1.51 1.88
C LEU A 8 -7.89 1.60 2.46
N GLY A 9 -8.72 2.53 1.97
CA GLY A 9 -10.11 2.64 2.41
C GLY A 9 -10.94 1.41 2.06
N ALA A 10 -10.83 0.90 0.84
CA ALA A 10 -11.49 -0.34 0.43
C ALA A 10 -10.99 -1.54 1.25
N LEU A 11 -9.68 -1.64 1.48
CA LEU A 11 -9.09 -2.70 2.30
C LEU A 11 -9.55 -2.61 3.76
N ALA A 12 -9.75 -1.41 4.29
CA ALA A 12 -10.29 -1.19 5.63
C ALA A 12 -11.79 -1.51 5.76
N ILE A 13 -12.48 -1.83 4.67
CA ILE A 13 -13.85 -2.36 4.71
C ILE A 13 -13.80 -3.88 4.60
N ILE A 14 -12.93 -4.41 3.73
CA ILE A 14 -12.80 -5.86 3.48
C ILE A 14 -12.10 -6.57 4.64
N SER A 15 -10.94 -6.07 5.05
CA SER A 15 -10.11 -6.66 6.11
C SER A 15 -9.32 -5.57 6.84
N PRO A 16 -9.83 -5.11 7.98
CA PRO A 16 -9.16 -4.03 8.72
C PRO A 16 -7.83 -4.45 9.33
N PHE A 17 -7.61 -5.73 9.56
CA PHE A 17 -6.29 -6.26 9.90
C PHE A 17 -5.29 -6.04 8.76
N SER A 18 -5.69 -6.34 7.53
CA SER A 18 -4.86 -6.07 6.36
C SER A 18 -4.63 -4.57 6.17
N ALA A 19 -5.62 -3.73 6.45
CA ALA A 19 -5.46 -2.27 6.41
C ALA A 19 -4.50 -1.74 7.47
N VAL A 20 -4.51 -2.30 8.69
CA VAL A 20 -3.52 -1.96 9.73
C VAL A 20 -2.12 -2.35 9.28
N ILE A 21 -1.96 -3.51 8.64
CA ILE A 21 -0.66 -3.91 8.06
C ILE A 21 -0.19 -2.92 7.00
N ALA A 22 -1.10 -2.36 6.19
CA ALA A 22 -0.73 -1.34 5.20
C ALA A 22 -0.14 -0.07 5.83
N LEU A 23 -0.51 0.27 7.08
CA LEU A 23 0.06 1.41 7.81
C LEU A 23 1.55 1.23 8.13
N SER A 24 2.07 -0.02 8.15
CA SER A 24 3.51 -0.26 8.25
C SER A 24 4.28 0.41 7.10
N GLY A 25 3.66 0.53 5.93
CA GLY A 25 4.20 1.27 4.79
C GLY A 25 4.42 2.75 5.08
N VAL A 26 3.57 3.37 5.90
CA VAL A 26 3.74 4.77 6.32
C VAL A 26 4.98 4.92 7.19
N ILE A 27 5.19 3.99 8.13
CA ILE A 27 6.39 3.97 8.98
C ILE A 27 7.64 3.86 8.11
N ILE A 28 7.62 2.95 7.13
CA ILE A 28 8.73 2.78 6.19
C ILE A 28 8.95 4.03 5.34
N ALA A 29 7.89 4.69 4.88
CA ALA A 29 8.00 5.94 4.12
C ALA A 29 8.69 7.04 4.93
N VAL A 30 8.36 7.15 6.22
CA VAL A 30 8.96 8.13 7.14
C VAL A 30 10.44 7.82 7.39
N LEU A 31 10.77 6.56 7.68
CA LEU A 31 12.15 6.15 7.97
C LEU A 31 13.06 6.24 6.73
N SER A 32 12.56 5.81 5.57
CA SER A 32 13.32 5.79 4.33
C SER A 32 13.36 7.15 3.62
N LYS A 33 12.50 8.09 4.01
CA LYS A 33 12.21 9.34 3.28
C LYS A 33 11.74 9.09 1.83
N TYR A 34 11.17 7.93 1.52
CA TYR A 34 10.59 7.62 0.20
C TYR A 34 9.13 7.19 0.34
N VAL A 35 8.19 8.06 -0.07
CA VAL A 35 6.73 7.78 -0.03
C VAL A 35 6.39 6.53 -0.85
N SER A 36 7.02 6.39 -2.01
CA SER A 36 6.82 5.26 -2.92
C SER A 36 7.34 3.96 -2.37
N LEU A 37 8.49 3.95 -1.69
CA LEU A 37 9.02 2.74 -1.07
C LEU A 37 8.07 2.24 0.02
N GLY A 38 7.61 3.15 0.89
CA GLY A 38 6.63 2.82 1.91
C GLY A 38 5.29 2.35 1.33
N SER A 39 4.80 2.99 0.27
CA SER A 39 3.55 2.56 -0.39
C SER A 39 3.68 1.17 -1.04
N VAL A 40 4.82 0.87 -1.68
CA VAL A 40 5.08 -0.45 -2.28
C VAL A 40 5.11 -1.51 -1.19
N ILE A 41 5.93 -1.32 -0.16
CA ILE A 41 6.08 -2.33 0.88
C ILE A 41 4.78 -2.50 1.67
N GLY A 42 4.15 -1.39 2.08
CA GLY A 42 2.89 -1.43 2.82
C GLY A 42 1.79 -2.12 2.05
N THR A 43 1.64 -1.82 0.75
CA THR A 43 0.59 -2.46 -0.06
C THR A 43 0.91 -3.93 -0.36
N SER A 44 2.17 -4.28 -0.64
CA SER A 44 2.55 -5.68 -0.86
C SER A 44 2.32 -6.53 0.39
N LEU A 45 2.68 -6.02 1.58
CA LEU A 45 2.43 -6.68 2.85
C LEU A 45 0.93 -6.84 3.12
N SER A 46 0.15 -5.78 2.94
CA SER A 46 -1.27 -5.79 3.23
C SER A 46 -2.06 -6.72 2.32
N LEU A 47 -1.71 -6.75 1.03
CA LEU A 47 -2.33 -7.67 0.06
C LEU A 47 -1.91 -9.11 0.29
N GLY A 48 -0.64 -9.36 0.62
CA GLY A 48 -0.17 -10.68 1.01
C GLY A 48 -0.90 -11.21 2.23
N ALA A 49 -1.09 -10.36 3.24
CA ALA A 49 -1.86 -10.70 4.43
C ALA A 49 -3.32 -11.04 4.10
N LEU A 50 -3.99 -10.21 3.28
CA LEU A 50 -5.36 -10.47 2.86
C LEU A 50 -5.49 -11.83 2.14
N ILE A 51 -4.59 -12.11 1.19
CA ILE A 51 -4.60 -13.39 0.45
C ILE A 51 -4.39 -14.56 1.39
N VAL A 52 -3.45 -14.46 2.33
CA VAL A 52 -3.19 -15.53 3.32
C VAL A 52 -4.40 -15.73 4.23
N PHE A 53 -4.96 -14.66 4.79
CA PHE A 53 -6.11 -14.76 5.70
C PHE A 53 -7.33 -15.37 5.00
N SER A 54 -7.64 -14.93 3.78
CA SER A 54 -8.75 -15.48 2.98
C SER A 54 -8.49 -16.89 2.47
N ALA A 55 -7.24 -17.26 2.14
CA ALA A 55 -6.93 -18.61 1.67
C ALA A 55 -7.06 -19.66 2.79
N PHE A 56 -6.68 -19.31 4.02
CA PHE A 56 -6.74 -20.18 5.18
C PHE A 56 -8.01 -20.01 6.03
N GLU A 57 -8.97 -19.19 5.58
CA GLU A 57 -10.23 -18.92 6.28
C GLU A 57 -10.01 -18.49 7.74
N VAL A 58 -9.04 -17.59 7.95
CA VAL A 58 -8.60 -17.19 9.29
C VAL A 58 -9.59 -16.20 9.90
N THR A 59 -10.15 -16.54 11.04
CA THR A 59 -10.92 -15.60 11.86
C THR A 59 -9.99 -14.81 12.78
N ILE A 60 -10.03 -13.48 12.70
CA ILE A 60 -9.22 -12.60 13.55
C ILE A 60 -10.16 -11.66 14.31
N PHE A 61 -10.18 -11.72 15.65
CA PHE A 61 -11.08 -10.93 16.52
C PHE A 61 -12.56 -10.94 16.08
N GLY A 62 -13.05 -12.08 15.59
CA GLY A 62 -14.44 -12.22 15.12
C GLY A 62 -14.69 -11.70 13.70
N TRP A 63 -13.65 -11.32 12.96
CA TRP A 63 -13.73 -11.09 11.52
C TRP A 63 -13.32 -12.34 10.76
N ASP A 64 -14.28 -12.94 10.08
CA ASP A 64 -14.06 -14.07 9.19
C ASP A 64 -13.55 -13.57 7.84
N HIS A 65 -12.48 -14.21 7.34
CA HIS A 65 -11.98 -13.97 5.99
C HIS A 65 -12.38 -15.15 5.13
N ASP A 66 -13.30 -14.95 4.20
CA ASP A 66 -13.77 -16.04 3.34
C ASP A 66 -12.88 -16.13 2.09
N ARG A 67 -12.80 -17.30 1.49
CA ARG A 67 -12.16 -17.50 0.18
C ARG A 67 -12.82 -16.65 -0.91
N TRP A 68 -14.08 -16.27 -0.76
CA TRP A 68 -14.75 -15.35 -1.69
C TRP A 68 -14.07 -13.97 -1.76
N ASP A 69 -13.41 -13.53 -0.69
CA ASP A 69 -12.66 -12.27 -0.69
C ASP A 69 -11.48 -12.30 -1.69
N LEU A 70 -10.96 -13.49 -2.02
CA LEU A 70 -9.91 -13.65 -3.03
C LEU A 70 -10.34 -13.16 -4.42
N LEU A 71 -11.64 -13.25 -4.74
CA LEU A 71 -12.18 -12.77 -6.00
C LEU A 71 -12.01 -11.25 -6.16
N PHE A 72 -11.99 -10.51 -5.05
CA PHE A 72 -11.72 -9.08 -5.02
C PHE A 72 -10.25 -8.78 -4.75
N ALA A 73 -9.59 -9.56 -3.89
CA ALA A 73 -8.20 -9.37 -3.53
C ALA A 73 -7.27 -9.52 -4.74
N ILE A 74 -7.50 -10.50 -5.62
CA ILE A 74 -6.63 -10.78 -6.77
C ILE A 74 -6.64 -9.65 -7.81
N PRO A 75 -7.79 -9.18 -8.34
CA PRO A 75 -7.80 -8.07 -9.29
C PRO A 75 -7.26 -6.77 -8.70
N VAL A 76 -7.62 -6.47 -7.44
CA VAL A 76 -7.16 -5.26 -6.74
C VAL A 76 -5.64 -5.30 -6.53
N SER A 77 -5.08 -6.44 -6.15
CA SER A 77 -3.64 -6.58 -5.99
C SER A 77 -2.89 -6.37 -7.31
N ILE A 78 -3.39 -6.92 -8.41
CA ILE A 78 -2.82 -6.69 -9.75
C ILE A 78 -2.84 -5.20 -10.11
N LEU A 79 -3.99 -4.53 -9.93
CA LEU A 79 -4.12 -3.10 -10.23
C LEU A 79 -3.17 -2.23 -9.41
N ILE A 80 -2.99 -2.55 -8.12
CA ILE A 80 -2.09 -1.76 -7.28
C ILE A 80 -0.63 -2.00 -7.64
N ILE A 81 -0.23 -3.24 -7.88
CA ILE A 81 1.14 -3.56 -8.35
C ILE A 81 1.41 -2.82 -9.67
N TRP A 82 0.45 -2.83 -10.60
CA TRP A 82 0.55 -2.13 -11.87
C TRP A 82 0.64 -0.61 -11.69
N SER A 83 -0.10 -0.02 -10.75
CA SER A 83 0.02 1.41 -10.40
C SER A 83 1.43 1.77 -9.88
N HIS A 84 2.11 0.80 -9.26
CA HIS A 84 3.41 0.97 -8.63
C HIS A 84 4.61 0.70 -9.54
N GLN A 85 4.44 0.07 -10.70
CA GLN A 85 5.54 -0.24 -11.63
C GLN A 85 6.44 0.97 -11.95
N SER A 86 5.83 2.14 -12.18
CA SER A 86 6.55 3.38 -12.48
C SER A 86 7.32 3.91 -11.27
N ASN A 87 6.81 3.70 -10.06
CA ASN A 87 7.50 4.09 -8.82
C ASN A 87 8.66 3.13 -8.52
N ILE A 88 8.46 1.83 -8.72
CA ILE A 88 9.51 0.82 -8.59
C ILE A 88 10.66 1.12 -9.56
N GLY A 89 10.34 1.45 -10.82
CA GLY A 89 11.35 1.83 -11.81
C GLY A 89 12.16 3.07 -11.41
N ARG A 90 11.53 4.08 -10.80
CA ARG A 90 12.24 5.27 -10.29
C ARG A 90 13.06 4.97 -9.04
N LEU A 91 12.57 4.14 -8.13
CA LEU A 91 13.31 3.68 -6.94
C LEU A 91 14.58 2.93 -7.33
N VAL A 92 14.51 1.99 -8.27
CA VAL A 92 15.68 1.24 -8.76
C VAL A 92 16.70 2.15 -9.45
N LYS A 93 16.23 3.19 -10.14
CA LYS A 93 17.09 4.19 -10.78
C LYS A 93 17.62 5.27 -9.83
N GLY A 94 17.15 5.32 -8.58
CA GLY A 94 17.48 6.39 -7.63
C GLY A 94 16.92 7.77 -8.01
N ASP A 95 15.98 7.82 -8.96
CA ASP A 95 15.39 9.07 -9.50
C ASP A 95 14.06 9.44 -8.80
N GLU A 96 13.80 8.81 -7.66
CA GLU A 96 12.60 9.05 -6.88
C GLU A 96 12.80 10.22 -5.92
N SER A 97 11.86 11.17 -5.93
CA SER A 97 11.90 12.33 -5.04
C SER A 97 11.78 11.91 -3.58
N LYS A 98 12.75 12.29 -2.76
CA LYS A 98 12.68 12.13 -1.31
C LYS A 98 11.56 13.01 -0.74
N LEU A 99 10.98 12.55 0.37
CA LEU A 99 9.93 13.23 1.14
C LEU A 99 10.38 14.60 1.66
N GLU A 100 11.69 14.88 1.63
CA GLU A 100 12.30 16.16 1.96
C GLU A 100 12.30 17.11 0.76
N ASN A 101 11.14 17.71 0.48
CA ASN A 101 11.10 18.95 -0.30
C ASN A 101 10.95 20.11 0.67
N LYS A 102 12.06 20.78 0.99
CA LYS A 102 11.97 22.18 1.44
C LYS A 102 11.09 22.90 0.40
N PRO A 103 10.04 23.63 0.80
CA PRO A 103 9.35 24.49 -0.15
C PRO A 103 10.40 25.47 -0.68
N ALA A 104 10.69 25.42 -1.98
CA ALA A 104 11.48 26.46 -2.61
C ALA A 104 10.74 27.79 -2.32
N PRO A 105 11.41 28.80 -1.74
CA PRO A 105 10.76 30.07 -1.47
C PRO A 105 10.23 30.57 -2.82
N ARG A 106 8.91 30.83 -2.88
CA ARG A 106 8.32 31.51 -4.05
C ARG A 106 9.13 32.78 -4.24
N ARG A 107 9.92 32.86 -5.31
CA ARG A 107 10.42 34.15 -5.77
C ARG A 107 9.19 34.94 -6.15
N ALA A 108 8.82 35.90 -5.30
CA ALA A 108 7.96 36.99 -5.70
C ALA A 108 8.65 37.67 -6.89
N GLN A 109 8.01 37.63 -8.05
CA GLN A 109 8.34 38.50 -9.16
C GLN A 109 7.70 39.86 -8.91
#